data_AF-A0A1B9YI75-F1
#
_entry.id   AF-A0A1B9YI75-F1
#
_cell.length_a   1.000
_cell.length_b   1.000
_cell.length_c   1.000
_cell.angle_alpha   90.00
_cell.angle_beta   90.00
_cell.angle_gamma   90.00
#
_symmetry.space_group_name_H-M   'P 1'
#
loop_
_entity.id
_entity.type
_entity.pdbx_description
1 polymer ?
#
loop_
_entity_poly.entity_id
_entity_poly.type
_entity_poly.pdbx_seq_one_letter_code
_entity_poly.pdbx_strand_id
1 'polypeptide(L)'
;MRLPKRPPDHRTSLPERTRVRMSALGAARCPKFAGREGVIIGSGRYRSTVRIMFDGFKSPISLHSTYVEPVVEEESVSRPGRNATPPGSCR
;
A
#
# COMPACT_ATOMS: atom_id res chain seq x y z
N MET A 1 12.07 -16.78 -43.12
CA MET A 1 12.77 -17.21 -41.88
C MET A 1 11.96 -16.78 -40.67
N ARG A 2 11.63 -17.71 -39.76
CA ARG A 2 11.01 -17.39 -38.45
C ARG A 2 12.08 -16.81 -37.53
N LEU A 3 11.77 -15.70 -36.87
CA LEU A 3 12.16 -15.51 -35.48
C LEU A 3 10.87 -15.11 -34.73
N PRO A 4 10.47 -15.84 -33.67
CA PRO A 4 9.41 -15.35 -32.78
C PRO A 4 9.91 -14.04 -32.17
N LYS A 5 9.11 -12.98 -32.29
CA LYS A 5 9.31 -11.80 -31.45
C LYS A 5 9.11 -12.30 -30.03
N ARG A 6 10.23 -12.39 -29.29
CA ARG A 6 10.26 -12.82 -27.89
C ARG A 6 9.12 -12.10 -27.16
N PRO A 7 8.26 -12.81 -26.41
CA PRO A 7 7.31 -12.14 -25.54
C PRO A 7 8.12 -11.19 -24.66
N PRO A 8 7.61 -10.01 -24.29
CA PRO A 8 8.27 -9.23 -23.28
C PRO A 8 8.31 -10.11 -22.02
N ASP A 9 9.51 -10.57 -21.69
CA ASP A 9 9.85 -11.17 -20.41
C ASP A 9 9.67 -10.06 -19.36
N HIS A 10 8.42 -9.77 -19.03
CA HIS A 10 8.08 -9.23 -17.74
C HIS A 10 8.20 -10.40 -16.76
N ARG A 11 9.44 -10.80 -16.50
CA ARG A 11 9.84 -11.28 -15.19
C ARG A 11 9.68 -10.08 -14.25
N THR A 12 8.44 -9.60 -14.07
CA THR A 12 8.08 -8.66 -13.03
C THR A 12 8.36 -9.46 -11.77
N SER A 13 9.53 -9.23 -11.22
CA SER A 13 10.01 -9.76 -9.96
C SER A 13 9.06 -9.29 -8.87
N LEU A 14 7.85 -9.86 -8.79
CA LEU A 14 6.69 -9.50 -7.97
C LEU A 14 7.08 -8.64 -6.76
N PRO A 15 7.26 -7.31 -6.90
CA PRO A 15 7.62 -6.50 -5.78
C PRO A 15 6.31 -5.94 -5.22
N GLU A 16 6.15 -6.04 -3.90
CA GLU A 16 5.31 -5.12 -3.14
C GLU A 16 3.79 -5.40 -3.14
N ARG A 17 3.41 -6.67 -2.97
CA ARG A 17 2.10 -6.99 -2.38
C ARG A 17 2.11 -6.61 -0.88
N THR A 18 2.09 -5.30 -0.59
CA THR A 18 2.08 -4.78 0.78
C THR A 18 0.83 -5.31 1.49
N ARG A 19 1.03 -6.15 2.51
CA ARG A 19 -0.06 -6.63 3.34
C ARG A 19 -0.54 -5.53 4.26
N VAL A 20 -1.84 -5.44 4.41
CA VAL A 20 -2.51 -4.45 5.26
C VAL A 20 -3.61 -5.15 6.04
N ARG A 21 -3.84 -4.69 7.26
CA ARG A 21 -4.96 -5.08 8.11
C ARG A 21 -5.90 -3.91 8.29
N MET A 22 -7.16 -4.19 8.62
CA MET A 22 -8.10 -3.14 9.00
C MET A 22 -7.69 -2.53 10.36
N SER A 23 -7.51 -1.20 10.41
CA SER A 23 -7.26 -0.48 11.66
C SER A 23 -8.52 -0.44 12.53
N ALA A 24 -8.38 -0.17 13.84
CA ALA A 24 -9.52 -0.04 14.76
C ALA A 24 -10.55 1.01 14.28
N LEU A 25 -10.10 2.12 13.70
CA LEU A 25 -10.99 3.15 13.12
C LEU A 25 -11.75 2.64 11.90
N GLY A 26 -11.06 1.90 11.03
CA GLY A 26 -11.65 1.26 9.87
C GLY A 26 -12.65 0.18 10.27
N ALA A 27 -12.32 -0.60 11.31
CA ALA A 27 -13.19 -1.62 11.90
C ALA A 27 -14.46 -1.01 12.52
N ALA A 28 -14.35 0.14 13.20
CA ALA A 28 -15.49 0.85 13.77
C ALA A 28 -16.47 1.36 12.69
N ARG A 29 -15.96 1.83 11.54
CA ARG A 29 -16.80 2.28 10.41
C ARG A 29 -17.29 1.14 9.53
N CYS A 30 -16.48 0.09 9.38
CA CYS A 30 -16.73 -1.03 8.49
C CYS A 30 -16.50 -2.36 9.22
N PRO A 31 -17.42 -2.75 10.12
CA PRO A 31 -17.28 -3.96 10.94
C PRO A 31 -17.19 -5.24 10.11
N LYS A 32 -17.73 -5.24 8.88
CA LYS A 32 -17.62 -6.36 7.93
C LYS A 32 -16.17 -6.77 7.60
N PHE A 33 -15.25 -5.82 7.69
CA PHE A 33 -13.82 -6.01 7.41
C PHE A 33 -12.96 -5.87 8.66
N ALA A 34 -13.55 -5.73 9.84
CA ALA A 34 -12.83 -5.65 11.10
C ALA A 34 -11.97 -6.89 11.31
N GLY A 35 -10.69 -6.69 11.67
CA GLY A 35 -9.74 -7.78 11.89
C GLY A 35 -9.37 -8.59 10.63
N ARG A 36 -9.78 -8.15 9.43
CA ARG A 36 -9.38 -8.80 8.18
C ARG A 36 -8.10 -8.19 7.64
N GLU A 37 -7.36 -9.04 6.96
CA GLU A 37 -6.16 -8.69 6.23
C GLU A 37 -6.42 -8.70 4.72
N GLY A 38 -5.57 -8.00 4.01
CA GLY A 38 -5.63 -7.87 2.57
C GLY A 38 -4.33 -7.38 1.98
N VAL A 39 -4.34 -7.24 0.66
CA VAL A 39 -3.18 -6.82 -0.10
C VAL A 39 -3.51 -5.54 -0.86
N ILE A 40 -2.63 -4.54 -0.79
CA ILE A 40 -2.74 -3.36 -1.65
C ILE A 40 -2.49 -3.78 -3.09
N ILE A 41 -3.49 -3.60 -3.94
CA ILE A 41 -3.43 -3.86 -5.38
C ILE A 41 -3.25 -2.58 -6.21
N GLY A 42 -3.34 -1.42 -5.57
CA GLY A 42 -3.12 -0.13 -6.20
C GLY A 42 -3.54 1.04 -5.32
N SER A 43 -3.45 2.24 -5.86
CA SER A 43 -3.91 3.48 -5.23
C SER A 43 -5.11 4.06 -5.98
N GLY A 44 -5.92 4.85 -5.29
CA GLY A 44 -7.01 5.62 -5.87
C GLY A 44 -6.54 6.93 -6.50
N ARG A 45 -7.51 7.79 -6.87
CA ARG A 45 -7.26 9.12 -7.46
C ARG A 45 -6.54 10.08 -6.49
N TYR A 46 -6.73 9.90 -5.19
CA TYR A 46 -6.08 10.66 -4.13
C TYR A 46 -4.94 9.86 -3.52
N ARG A 47 -3.84 10.54 -3.14
CA ARG A 47 -2.67 9.90 -2.51
C ARG A 47 -3.00 9.14 -1.23
N SER A 48 -4.06 9.54 -0.52
CA SER A 48 -4.51 8.90 0.71
C SER A 48 -5.51 7.76 0.48
N THR A 49 -5.87 7.45 -0.77
CA THR A 49 -6.79 6.35 -1.07
C THR A 49 -6.00 5.15 -1.60
N VAL A 50 -6.20 4.00 -0.96
CA VAL A 50 -5.58 2.73 -1.33
C VAL A 50 -6.65 1.73 -1.76
N ARG A 51 -6.34 0.93 -2.77
CA ARG A 51 -7.19 -0.17 -3.26
C ARG A 51 -6.65 -1.48 -2.72
N ILE A 52 -7.48 -2.16 -1.94
CA ILE A 52 -7.08 -3.35 -1.19
C ILE A 52 -7.98 -4.51 -1.60
N MET A 53 -7.36 -5.64 -1.91
CA MET A 53 -8.06 -6.91 -2.03
C MET A 53 -8.02 -7.59 -0.66
N PHE A 54 -9.17 -7.61 0.03
CA PHE A 54 -9.29 -8.33 1.30
C PHE A 54 -9.46 -9.82 1.07
N ASP A 55 -8.90 -10.62 1.98
CA ASP A 55 -9.03 -12.07 1.91
C ASP A 55 -10.50 -12.51 2.06
N GLY A 56 -10.94 -13.33 1.10
CA GLY A 56 -12.32 -13.79 0.98
C GLY A 56 -13.27 -12.86 0.22
N PHE A 57 -12.79 -11.74 -0.35
CA PHE A 57 -13.59 -10.87 -1.21
C PHE A 57 -13.23 -11.03 -2.68
N LYS A 58 -14.26 -11.07 -3.54
CA LYS A 58 -14.07 -11.13 -5.01
C LYS A 58 -13.75 -9.79 -5.64
N SER A 59 -13.83 -8.70 -4.89
CA SER A 59 -13.71 -7.34 -5.43
C SER A 59 -12.82 -6.48 -4.55
N PRO A 60 -11.95 -5.65 -5.15
CA PRO A 60 -11.10 -4.75 -4.39
C PRO A 60 -11.88 -3.56 -3.85
N ILE A 61 -11.48 -3.10 -2.69
CA ILE A 61 -12.15 -2.02 -1.96
C ILE A 61 -11.21 -0.83 -1.87
N SER A 62 -11.74 0.36 -2.14
CA SER A 62 -10.99 1.61 -2.00
C SER A 62 -11.22 2.18 -0.61
N LEU A 63 -10.17 2.30 0.19
CA LEU A 63 -10.22 2.85 1.54
C LEU A 63 -9.23 3.99 1.71
N HIS A 64 -9.48 4.82 2.71
CA HIS A 64 -8.50 5.80 3.14
C HIS A 64 -7.35 5.07 3.85
N SER A 65 -6.12 5.54 3.65
CA SER A 65 -4.91 4.96 4.25
C SER A 65 -4.92 4.99 5.78
N THR A 66 -5.76 5.82 6.40
CA THR A 66 -5.96 5.85 7.87
C THR A 66 -6.89 4.76 8.39
N TYR A 67 -7.63 4.06 7.51
CA TYR A 67 -8.50 2.97 7.92
C TYR A 67 -7.79 1.62 7.88
N VAL A 68 -6.57 1.59 7.38
CA VAL A 68 -5.79 0.37 7.23
C VAL A 68 -4.40 0.58 7.79
N GLU A 69 -3.84 -0.49 8.35
CA GLU A 69 -2.50 -0.48 8.92
C GLU A 69 -1.65 -1.48 8.15
N PRO A 70 -0.43 -1.10 7.71
CA PRO A 70 0.48 -2.04 7.08
C PRO A 70 0.83 -3.14 8.06
N VAL A 71 0.72 -4.39 7.61
CA VAL A 71 1.28 -5.55 8.32
C VAL A 71 2.75 -5.57 7.94
N VAL A 72 3.51 -4.66 8.55
CA VAL A 72 4.97 -4.67 8.44
C VAL A 72 5.42 -5.85 9.29
N GLU A 73 5.83 -6.93 8.64
CA GLU A 73 6.90 -7.74 9.23
C GLU A 73 8.10 -6.80 9.24
N GLU A 74 8.58 -6.42 10.43
CA GLU A 74 9.67 -5.47 10.67
C GLU A 74 10.87 -5.66 9.71
N GLU A 75 10.81 -5.07 8.51
CA GLU A 75 11.99 -4.73 7.75
C GLU A 75 11.96 -3.23 7.48
N SER A 76 12.42 -2.54 8.52
CA SER A 76 13.14 -1.27 8.49
C SER A 76 13.42 -0.72 7.08
N VAL A 77 12.55 0.17 6.60
CA VAL A 77 13.04 1.32 5.83
C VAL A 77 12.69 2.57 6.62
N SER A 78 13.67 2.93 7.45
CA SER A 78 13.87 4.27 7.99
C SER A 78 13.39 5.32 7.00
N ARG A 79 12.48 6.18 7.45
CA ARG A 79 12.37 7.51 6.90
C ARG A 79 13.58 8.31 7.39
N PRO A 80 14.50 8.83 6.56
CA PRO A 80 15.16 10.07 6.90
C PRO A 80 14.34 11.22 6.32
N GLY A 81 14.09 12.21 7.18
CA GLY A 81 13.03 13.19 7.05
C GLY A 81 13.17 14.20 5.93
N ARG A 82 12.05 14.88 5.67
CA ARG A 82 12.00 16.16 4.94
C ARG A 82 11.02 17.11 5.63
N ASN A 83 11.29 17.38 6.90
CA ASN A 83 10.75 18.50 7.66
C ASN A 83 12.01 19.11 8.32
N ALA A 84 12.42 20.37 8.23
CA ALA A 84 11.84 21.60 7.74
C ALA A 84 13.01 22.59 7.45
N THR A 85 12.81 23.60 6.59
CA THR A 85 13.72 24.74 6.37
C THR A 85 13.64 25.75 7.55
N PRO A 86 14.52 26.79 7.62
CA PRO A 86 15.60 26.99 8.59
C PRO A 86 15.28 28.00 9.72
N PRO A 87 16.14 28.14 10.74
CA PRO A 87 16.38 29.45 11.33
C PRO A 87 17.86 29.83 11.26
N GLY A 88 18.11 31.12 11.01
CA GLY A 88 19.42 31.67 10.69
C GLY A 88 20.46 31.59 11.80
N SER A 89 21.70 31.84 11.41
CA SER A 89 22.75 32.24 12.33
C SER A 89 23.68 33.24 11.65
N CYS A 90 24.06 34.22 12.46
CA CYS A 90 24.64 35.50 12.16
C CYS A 90 26.09 35.42 11.67
N ARG A 91 26.48 36.35 10.78
CA ARG A 91 27.79 36.99 10.83
C ARG A 91 27.75 38.37 10.20
#